data_AF-A0AAU0R793-F1
#
_entry.id   AF-A0AAU0R793-F1
#
_cell.length_a   1.000
_cell.length_b   1.000
_cell.length_c   1.000
_cell.angle_alpha   90.00
_cell.angle_beta   90.00
_cell.angle_gamma   90.00
#
_symmetry.space_group_name_H-M   'P 1'
#
loop_
_entity.id
_entity.type
_entity.pdbx_description
1 polymer ?
#
loop_
_entity_poly.entity_id
_entity_poly.type
_entity_poly.pdbx_seq_one_letter_code
_entity_poly.pdbx_strand_id
1 'polypeptide(L)'
;MSFNYDTEAKKLAPIFDFIIDAIEKFPPEGWTPQNISQTLKFNREMKEDILQPAAEFRNEKSLKITKRNILNMFQEGTGKYVEYFWEQVEKNGMSEEVVRVNPIESILKKGKISNAVELEIAQAYLKGGKVNVLLSEYIEKFEQKKKGRKA
;
A
#
# COMPACT_ATOMS: atom_id res chain seq x y z
N MET A 1 -21.19 16.85 4.10
CA MET A 1 -20.83 16.82 5.53
C MET A 1 -19.50 17.54 5.71
N SER A 2 -19.33 18.30 6.79
CA SER A 2 -18.04 18.88 7.17
C SER A 2 -17.14 17.79 7.77
N PHE A 3 -15.85 17.82 7.43
CA PHE A 3 -14.84 16.91 8.00
C PHE A 3 -14.79 17.03 9.54
N ASN A 4 -14.77 15.89 10.24
CA ASN A 4 -14.56 15.82 11.68
C ASN A 4 -13.32 14.96 11.95
N TYR A 5 -12.24 15.60 12.43
CA TYR A 5 -10.96 14.94 12.63
C TYR A 5 -11.06 13.72 13.54
N ASP A 6 -11.72 13.86 14.69
CA ASP A 6 -11.72 12.82 15.73
C ASP A 6 -12.47 11.56 15.29
N THR A 7 -13.54 11.75 14.53
CA THR A 7 -14.30 10.63 13.95
C THR A 7 -13.45 9.87 12.95
N GLU A 8 -12.77 10.59 12.05
CA GLU A 8 -11.94 10.00 11.00
C GLU A 8 -10.66 9.38 11.57
N ALA A 9 -10.06 9.98 12.60
CA ALA A 9 -8.91 9.42 13.31
C ALA A 9 -9.26 8.10 14.02
N LYS A 10 -10.43 8.03 14.68
CA LYS A 10 -10.93 6.80 15.31
C LYS A 10 -11.16 5.67 14.32
N LYS A 11 -11.61 5.98 13.10
CA LYS A 11 -11.73 5.00 12.01
C LYS A 11 -10.37 4.54 11.51
N LEU A 12 -9.38 5.42 11.45
CA LEU A 12 -8.04 5.06 10.96
C LEU A 12 -7.22 4.28 12.00
N ALA A 13 -7.42 4.51 13.30
CA ALA A 13 -6.61 3.92 14.36
C ALA A 13 -6.54 2.37 14.36
N PRO A 14 -7.63 1.62 14.12
CA PRO A 14 -7.57 0.15 14.01
C PRO A 14 -6.67 -0.35 12.87
N ILE A 15 -6.45 0.44 11.82
CA ILE A 15 -5.60 0.05 10.69
C ILE A 15 -4.15 -0.12 11.13
N PHE A 16 -3.69 0.68 12.10
CA PHE A 16 -2.36 0.50 12.68
C PHE A 16 -2.20 -0.85 13.38
N ASP A 17 -3.26 -1.34 14.04
CA ASP A 17 -3.23 -2.65 14.69
C ASP A 17 -3.10 -3.77 13.66
N PHE A 18 -3.79 -3.67 12.52
CA PHE A 18 -3.63 -4.63 11.43
C PHE A 18 -2.23 -4.60 10.81
N ILE A 19 -1.62 -3.42 10.71
CA ILE A 19 -0.23 -3.25 10.22
C ILE A 19 0.75 -3.94 11.19
N ILE A 20 0.61 -3.66 12.49
CA ILE A 20 1.44 -4.23 13.55
C ILE A 20 1.33 -5.75 13.52
N ASP A 21 0.10 -6.29 13.54
CA ASP A 21 -0.16 -7.73 13.49
C ASP A 21 0.43 -8.39 12.23
N ALA A 22 0.27 -7.75 11.07
CA ALA A 22 0.79 -8.28 9.81
C ALA A 22 2.31 -8.42 9.84
N ILE A 23 3.02 -7.41 10.34
CA ILE A 23 4.48 -7.38 10.41
C ILE A 23 4.98 -8.33 11.52
N GLU A 24 4.31 -8.41 12.67
CA GLU A 24 4.68 -9.32 13.75
C GLU A 24 4.55 -10.80 13.34
N LYS A 25 3.44 -11.16 12.67
CA LYS A 25 3.17 -12.55 12.27
C LYS A 25 3.95 -12.96 11.02
N PHE A 26 4.08 -12.04 10.07
CA PHE A 26 4.70 -12.27 8.79
C PHE A 26 5.69 -11.15 8.47
N PRO A 27 6.87 -11.08 9.11
CA PRO A 27 7.83 -10.04 8.78
C PRO A 27 8.18 -10.04 7.28
N PRO A 28 8.34 -8.86 6.64
CA PRO A 28 8.78 -8.80 5.25
C PRO A 28 10.13 -9.49 5.07
N GLU A 29 10.33 -10.13 3.91
CA GLU A 29 11.56 -10.87 3.63
C GLU A 29 12.78 -9.95 3.65
N GLY A 30 13.87 -10.42 4.27
CA GLY A 30 15.12 -9.66 4.40
C GLY A 30 15.13 -8.59 5.50
N TRP A 31 14.05 -8.40 6.26
CA TRP A 31 14.05 -7.47 7.39
C TRP A 31 14.80 -8.02 8.59
N THR A 32 15.63 -7.17 9.20
CA THR A 32 16.32 -7.50 10.44
C THR A 32 15.39 -7.33 11.66
N PRO A 33 15.71 -7.94 12.81
CA PRO A 33 14.96 -7.69 14.06
C PRO A 33 14.89 -6.21 14.43
N GLN A 34 15.93 -5.44 14.10
CA GLN A 34 15.96 -4.00 14.33
C GLN A 34 14.95 -3.26 13.44
N ASN A 35 14.85 -3.61 12.16
CA ASN A 35 13.86 -3.01 11.25
C ASN A 35 12.44 -3.30 11.73
N ILE A 36 12.17 -4.56 12.10
CA ILE A 36 10.86 -4.97 12.63
C ILE A 36 10.52 -4.15 13.88
N SER A 37 11.39 -4.14 14.89
CA SER A 37 11.17 -3.40 16.14
C SER A 37 10.93 -1.91 15.91
N GLN A 38 11.73 -1.27 15.05
CA GLN A 38 11.56 0.15 14.72
C GLN A 38 10.23 0.43 14.03
N THR A 39 9.84 -0.40 13.05
CA THR A 39 8.57 -0.21 12.33
C THR A 39 7.36 -0.44 13.24
N LEU A 40 7.40 -1.44 14.13
CA LEU A 40 6.32 -1.67 15.09
C LEU A 40 6.20 -0.51 16.07
N LYS A 41 7.33 -0.01 16.59
CA LYS A 41 7.36 1.18 17.45
C LYS A 41 6.78 2.40 16.73
N PHE A 42 7.24 2.69 15.51
CA PHE A 42 6.75 3.81 14.71
C PHE A 42 5.23 3.76 14.48
N ASN A 43 4.66 2.59 14.17
CA ASN A 43 3.22 2.46 13.97
C ASN A 43 2.43 2.64 15.27
N ARG A 44 2.95 2.22 16.43
CA ARG A 44 2.34 2.48 17.74
C ARG A 44 2.32 3.96 18.06
N GLU A 45 3.45 4.64 17.90
CA GLU A 45 3.57 6.09 18.10
C GLU A 45 2.63 6.86 17.16
N MET A 46 2.58 6.49 15.87
CA MET A 46 1.70 7.14 14.91
C MET A 46 0.21 6.93 15.20
N LYS A 47 -0.18 5.77 15.75
CA LYS A 47 -1.54 5.53 16.22
C LYS A 47 -1.90 6.48 17.36
N GLU A 48 -1.00 6.68 18.31
CA GLU A 48 -1.20 7.63 19.42
C GLU A 48 -1.28 9.06 18.89
N ASP A 49 -0.38 9.45 17.99
CA ASP A 49 -0.33 10.80 17.42
C ASP A 49 -1.59 11.17 16.63
N ILE A 50 -2.22 10.24 15.91
CA ILE A 50 -3.49 10.54 15.24
C ILE A 50 -4.67 10.62 16.21
N LEU A 51 -4.60 9.96 17.36
CA LEU A 51 -5.65 10.01 18.38
C LEU A 51 -5.48 11.23 19.30
N GLN A 52 -4.25 11.73 19.43
CA GLN A 52 -3.88 12.89 20.26
C GLN A 52 -2.96 13.85 19.48
N PRO A 53 -3.42 14.42 18.35
CA PRO A 53 -2.55 15.25 17.52
C PRO A 53 -2.28 16.60 18.18
N ALA A 54 -1.11 17.16 17.90
CA ALA A 54 -0.87 18.59 18.10
C ALA A 54 -1.88 19.41 17.27
N ALA A 55 -2.20 20.63 17.72
CA ALA A 55 -3.25 21.46 17.13
C ALA A 55 -3.03 21.70 15.62
N GLU A 56 -1.78 21.92 15.22
CA GLU A 56 -1.36 22.11 13.83
C GLU A 56 -1.58 20.88 12.94
N PHE A 57 -1.62 19.67 13.52
CA PHE A 57 -1.85 18.41 12.81
C PHE A 57 -3.30 17.92 12.88
N ARG A 58 -4.17 18.58 13.66
CA ARG A 58 -5.60 18.25 13.78
C ARG A 58 -6.41 18.76 12.57
N ASN A 59 -6.03 18.32 11.38
CA ASN A 59 -6.66 18.71 10.13
C ASN A 59 -6.74 17.55 9.13
N GLU A 60 -7.62 17.68 8.15
CA GLU A 60 -7.89 16.66 7.14
C GLU A 60 -6.65 16.28 6.32
N LYS A 61 -5.82 17.28 5.97
CA LYS A 61 -4.64 17.08 5.13
C LYS A 61 -3.62 16.20 5.84
N SER A 62 -3.35 16.46 7.12
CA SER A 62 -2.44 15.65 7.93
C SER A 62 -2.90 14.20 8.02
N LEU A 63 -4.18 13.98 8.31
CA LEU A 63 -4.72 12.61 8.41
C LEU A 63 -4.66 11.85 7.07
N LYS A 64 -4.95 12.53 5.95
CA LYS A 64 -4.79 11.97 4.60
C LYS A 64 -3.33 11.59 4.30
N ILE A 65 -2.38 12.42 4.70
CA ILE A 65 -0.95 12.14 4.52
C ILE A 65 -0.55 10.91 5.33
N THR A 66 -0.95 10.84 6.62
CA THR A 66 -0.68 9.68 7.47
C THR A 66 -1.23 8.40 6.87
N LYS A 67 -2.52 8.40 6.49
CA LYS A 67 -3.17 7.26 5.83
C LYS A 67 -2.42 6.79 4.58
N ARG A 68 -2.02 7.71 3.70
CA ARG A 68 -1.23 7.35 2.51
C ARG A 68 0.10 6.72 2.88
N ASN A 69 0.82 7.30 3.84
CA ASN A 69 2.16 6.85 4.21
C ASN A 69 2.15 5.44 4.81
N ILE A 70 1.20 5.14 5.70
CA ILE A 70 1.11 3.83 6.37
C ILE A 70 0.66 2.73 5.41
N LEU A 71 -0.15 3.07 4.41
CA LEU A 71 -0.66 2.11 3.43
C LEU A 71 0.29 1.85 2.27
N ASN A 72 1.26 2.74 2.01
CA ASN A 72 2.05 2.67 0.78
C ASN A 72 2.75 1.31 0.62
N MET A 73 3.32 0.78 1.69
CA MET A 73 3.98 -0.53 1.71
C MET A 73 3.00 -1.67 1.37
N PHE A 74 1.74 -1.59 1.79
CA PHE A 74 0.73 -2.62 1.54
C PHE A 74 0.04 -2.47 0.17
N GLN A 75 0.11 -1.29 -0.42
CA GLN A 75 -0.36 -1.03 -1.78
C GLN A 75 0.67 -1.48 -2.83
N GLU A 76 1.96 -1.26 -2.56
CA GLU A 76 3.05 -1.52 -3.50
C GLU A 76 3.75 -2.87 -3.27
N GLY A 77 3.70 -3.38 -2.04
CA GLY A 77 4.37 -4.61 -1.65
C GLY A 77 3.65 -5.87 -2.09
N THR A 78 4.34 -6.99 -1.92
CA THR A 78 3.82 -8.34 -2.10
C THR A 78 4.25 -9.24 -0.93
N GLY A 79 3.62 -10.42 -0.78
CA GLY A 79 3.95 -11.40 0.23
C GLY A 79 2.92 -11.53 1.36
N LYS A 80 3.18 -12.46 2.29
CA LYS A 80 2.20 -12.89 3.32
C LYS A 80 1.71 -11.77 4.23
N TYR A 81 2.56 -10.80 4.55
CA TYR A 81 2.17 -9.63 5.36
C TYR A 81 1.16 -8.74 4.65
N VAL A 82 1.30 -8.57 3.33
CA VAL A 82 0.35 -7.81 2.51
C VAL A 82 -0.97 -8.55 2.42
N GLU A 83 -0.93 -9.85 2.16
CA GLU A 83 -2.12 -10.69 2.09
C GLU A 83 -2.88 -10.68 3.42
N TYR A 84 -2.17 -10.92 4.53
CA TYR A 84 -2.76 -10.92 5.85
C TYR A 84 -3.35 -9.55 6.23
N PHE A 85 -2.64 -8.45 5.94
CA PHE A 85 -3.16 -7.10 6.21
C PHE A 85 -4.51 -6.86 5.50
N TRP A 86 -4.57 -7.14 4.19
CA TRP A 86 -5.80 -6.94 3.42
C TRP A 86 -6.92 -7.88 3.86
N GLU A 87 -6.59 -9.12 4.25
CA GLU A 87 -7.54 -10.05 4.85
C GLU A 87 -8.11 -9.50 6.18
N GLN A 88 -7.30 -8.89 7.04
CA GLN A 88 -7.79 -8.26 8.27
C GLN A 88 -8.66 -7.04 7.99
N VAL A 89 -8.30 -6.21 7.01
CA VAL A 89 -9.14 -5.07 6.58
C VAL A 89 -10.53 -5.56 6.17
N GLU A 90 -10.60 -6.60 5.34
CA GLU A 90 -11.86 -7.16 4.86
C GLU A 90 -12.68 -7.80 6.01
N LYS A 91 -12.04 -8.66 6.82
CA LYS A 91 -12.69 -9.36 7.94
C LYS A 91 -13.29 -8.43 8.99
N ASN A 92 -12.71 -7.25 9.16
CA ASN A 92 -13.17 -6.27 10.14
C ASN A 92 -14.07 -5.18 9.52
N GLY A 93 -14.52 -5.33 8.26
CA GLY A 93 -15.43 -4.40 7.61
C GLY A 93 -14.81 -3.03 7.31
N MET A 94 -13.48 -2.95 7.20
CA MET A 94 -12.75 -1.69 7.03
C MET A 94 -12.47 -1.33 5.56
N SER A 95 -13.05 -2.07 4.62
CA SER A 95 -12.81 -1.91 3.17
C SER A 95 -13.28 -0.56 2.61
N GLU A 96 -14.25 0.11 3.24
CA GLU A 96 -14.67 1.46 2.86
C GLU A 96 -13.65 2.52 3.32
N GLU A 97 -13.00 2.27 4.45
CA GLU A 97 -11.97 3.15 4.99
C GLU A 97 -10.64 2.94 4.27
N VAL A 98 -10.33 1.73 3.82
CA VAL A 98 -9.05 1.41 3.20
C VAL A 98 -9.26 0.61 1.94
N VAL A 99 -9.11 1.27 0.79
CA VAL A 99 -9.32 0.64 -0.51
C VAL A 99 -7.98 0.14 -1.05
N ARG A 100 -7.89 -1.18 -1.30
CA ARG A 100 -6.78 -1.76 -2.05
C ARG A 100 -6.86 -1.28 -3.49
N VAL A 101 -5.84 -0.55 -3.94
CA VAL A 101 -5.77 -0.13 -5.33
C VAL A 101 -5.17 -1.29 -6.11
N ASN A 102 -5.92 -1.82 -7.07
CA ASN A 102 -5.40 -2.83 -7.97
C ASN A 102 -4.26 -2.24 -8.80
N PRO A 103 -3.00 -2.69 -8.63
CA PRO A 103 -1.87 -2.13 -9.36
C PRO A 103 -2.03 -2.25 -10.88
N ILE A 104 -2.73 -3.29 -11.35
CA ILE A 104 -3.06 -3.48 -12.76
C ILE A 104 -4.03 -2.42 -13.26
N GLU A 105 -5.06 -2.07 -12.49
CA GLU A 105 -5.95 -0.97 -12.86
C GLU A 105 -5.22 0.36 -12.92
N SER A 106 -4.26 0.59 -12.02
CA SER A 106 -3.41 1.77 -12.07
C SER A 106 -2.57 1.82 -13.35
N ILE A 107 -1.93 0.71 -13.72
CA ILE A 107 -1.16 0.57 -14.97
C ILE A 107 -2.07 0.78 -16.19
N LEU A 108 -3.25 0.16 -16.21
CA LEU A 108 -4.21 0.29 -17.30
C LEU A 108 -4.72 1.73 -17.45
N LYS A 109 -5.07 2.41 -16.34
CA LYS A 109 -5.48 3.83 -16.35
C LYS A 109 -4.37 4.76 -16.85
N LYS A 110 -3.11 4.49 -16.50
CA LYS A 110 -1.96 5.26 -17.01
C LYS A 110 -1.65 4.98 -18.48
N GLY A 111 -2.07 3.83 -19.01
CA GLY A 111 -1.80 3.39 -20.37
C GLY A 111 -0.33 3.04 -20.65
N LYS A 112 0.49 2.84 -19.61
CA LYS A 112 1.92 2.51 -19.73
C LYS A 112 2.51 1.92 -18.45
N ILE A 113 3.57 1.13 -18.61
CA ILE A 113 4.48 0.72 -17.52
C ILE A 113 5.58 1.77 -17.39
N SER A 114 5.81 2.26 -16.16
CA SER A 114 6.72 3.38 -15.90
C SER A 114 8.06 2.96 -15.29
N ASN A 115 8.11 1.79 -14.64
CA ASN A 115 9.29 1.31 -13.90
C ASN A 115 9.34 -0.23 -13.86
N ALA A 116 10.44 -0.77 -13.31
CA ALA A 116 10.67 -2.21 -13.24
C ALA A 116 9.69 -2.95 -12.31
N VAL A 117 9.21 -2.30 -11.25
CA VAL A 117 8.24 -2.89 -10.32
C VAL A 117 6.89 -3.09 -11.01
N GLU A 118 6.41 -2.08 -11.74
CA GLU A 118 5.19 -2.19 -12.56
C GLU A 118 5.30 -3.27 -13.63
N LEU A 119 6.49 -3.46 -14.21
CA LEU A 119 6.76 -4.55 -15.16
C LEU A 119 6.60 -5.91 -14.50
N GLU A 120 7.22 -6.11 -13.33
CA GLU A 120 7.15 -7.37 -12.58
C GLU A 120 5.70 -7.70 -12.18
N ILE A 121 4.97 -6.71 -11.66
CA ILE A 121 3.54 -6.83 -11.34
C ILE A 121 2.73 -7.25 -12.57
N ALA A 122 2.93 -6.58 -13.71
CA ALA A 122 2.20 -6.88 -14.94
C ALA A 122 2.50 -8.29 -15.46
N GLN A 123 3.77 -8.70 -15.45
CA GLN A 123 4.19 -10.05 -15.85
C GLN A 123 3.64 -11.13 -14.91
N ALA A 124 3.68 -10.90 -13.60
CA ALA A 124 3.11 -11.82 -12.61
C ALA A 124 1.59 -11.99 -12.81
N TYR A 125 0.87 -10.90 -13.09
CA TYR A 125 -0.55 -10.94 -13.39
C TYR A 125 -0.89 -11.82 -14.60
N LEU A 126 -0.14 -11.66 -15.71
CA LEU A 126 -0.32 -12.49 -16.90
C LEU A 126 0.07 -13.96 -16.67
N LYS A 127 1.15 -14.22 -15.93
CA LYS A 127 1.60 -15.58 -15.57
C LYS A 127 0.59 -16.32 -14.70
N GLY A 128 -0.20 -15.61 -13.90
CA GLY A 128 -1.32 -16.16 -13.14
C GLY A 128 -2.51 -16.63 -13.98
N GLY A 129 -2.37 -16.73 -15.30
CA GLY A 129 -3.41 -17.18 -16.23
C GLY A 129 -4.43 -16.12 -16.61
N LYS A 130 -4.24 -14.86 -16.18
CA LYS A 130 -5.14 -13.75 -16.50
C LYS A 130 -4.71 -13.10 -17.81
N VAL A 131 -5.53 -13.17 -18.84
CA VAL A 131 -5.23 -12.55 -20.15
C VAL A 131 -5.65 -11.08 -20.16
N ASN A 132 -4.73 -10.17 -20.54
CA ASN A 132 -5.05 -8.76 -20.77
C ASN A 132 -4.19 -8.20 -21.92
N VAL A 133 -4.82 -7.93 -23.06
CA VAL A 133 -4.15 -7.50 -24.31
C VAL A 133 -3.38 -6.19 -24.13
N LEU A 134 -4.00 -5.19 -23.49
CA LEU A 134 -3.39 -3.89 -23.26
C LEU A 134 -2.14 -4.01 -22.38
N LEU A 135 -2.21 -4.85 -21.36
CA LEU A 135 -1.09 -5.08 -20.46
C LEU A 135 0.11 -5.72 -21.18
N SER A 136 -0.15 -6.68 -22.07
CA SER A 136 0.89 -7.27 -22.94
C SER A 136 1.55 -6.23 -23.84
N GLU A 137 0.77 -5.36 -24.47
CA GLU A 137 1.30 -4.27 -25.30
C GLU A 137 2.17 -3.29 -24.50
N TYR A 138 1.79 -2.98 -23.26
CA TYR A 138 2.54 -2.06 -22.40
C TYR A 138 3.87 -2.67 -21.95
N ILE A 139 3.90 -3.98 -21.68
CA ILE A 139 5.12 -4.75 -21.39
C ILE A 139 6.08 -4.64 -22.59
N GLU A 140 5.58 -4.95 -23.79
CA GLU A 140 6.40 -4.93 -25.00
C GLU A 140 6.99 -3.53 -25.26
N LYS A 141 6.17 -2.47 -25.18
CA LYS A 141 6.63 -1.08 -25.35
C LYS A 141 7.70 -0.69 -24.33
N PHE A 142 7.57 -1.15 -23.09
CA PHE A 142 8.55 -0.87 -22.04
C PHE A 142 9.88 -1.57 -22.31
N GLU A 143 9.85 -2.84 -22.73
CA GLU A 143 11.05 -3.61 -23.07
C GLU A 143 11.77 -3.06 -24.31
N GLN A 144 11.04 -2.66 -25.35
CA GLN A 144 11.61 -2.04 -26.55
C GLN A 144 12.34 -0.73 -26.22
N LYS A 145 11.76 0.12 -25.36
CA LYS A 145 12.43 1.33 -24.87
C LYS A 145 13.73 1.04 -24.12
N LYS A 146 13.79 -0.06 -23.36
CA LYS A 146 15.00 -0.47 -22.65
C LYS A 146 16.10 -0.95 -23.61
N LYS A 147 15.72 -1.61 -24.70
CA LYS A 147 16.65 -2.06 -25.76
C LYS A 147 17.21 -0.87 -26.56
N GLY A 148 16.39 0.10 -26.92
CA GLY A 148 16.82 1.30 -27.68
C GLY A 148 17.72 2.28 -26.91
N ARG A 149 17.79 2.18 -25.57
CA ARG A 149 18.69 2.99 -24.72
C ARG A 149 20.08 2.37 -24.52
N LYS A 150 20.33 1.17 -25.05
CA LYS A 150 21.64 0.49 -25.00
C LYS A 150 22.52 0.78 -26.24
N ALA A 151 22.22 1.84 -26.99
CA ALA A 151 23.04 2.32 -28.11
C ALA A 151 23.72 3.64 -27.72
#